data_AF-A0A9P7RDS7-F1
#
_entry.id   AF-A0A9P7RDS7-F1
#
_cell.length_a   1.000
_cell.length_b   1.000
_cell.length_c   1.000
_cell.angle_alpha   90.00
_cell.angle_beta   90.00
_cell.angle_gamma   90.00
#
_symmetry.space_group_name_H-M   'P 1'
#
loop_
_entity.id
_entity.type
_entity.pdbx_description
1 polymer ?
#
loop_
_entity_poly.entity_id
_entity_poly.type
_entity_poly.pdbx_seq_one_letter_code
_entity_poly.pdbx_strand_id
1 'polypeptide(L)'
;MSRALNKHIIAALKQGDHEKIFHDISGLFAQPQDDGLLEIEILGQGHPMGPDENFLRDENAVAIPKLRIVQAFLFARQILQKHKANDSSAVGREKLMAATSVLLLMDPEHLTAANTRKRLLSDVISAGDTVKVKLAREKWFVDSLLTSRLHRHTKSPTLWNHRRWLSERYRDAGLPVVVQQDVETVVMMAGERHPRNYYAWTHARWLANTFLAVSELDIFLAGLSSRI
;
A
#
# COMPACT_ATOMS: atom_id res chain seq x y z
N MET A 1 14.27 -19.42 16.18
CA MET A 1 13.40 -20.37 16.93
C MET A 1 12.07 -20.51 16.21
N SER A 2 11.86 -21.60 15.48
CA SER A 2 10.59 -21.92 14.83
C SER A 2 9.60 -22.37 15.89
N ARG A 3 8.63 -21.51 16.25
CA ARG A 3 7.48 -21.96 17.06
C ARG A 3 6.62 -22.81 16.14
N ALA A 4 6.52 -24.11 16.43
CA ALA A 4 5.58 -25.00 15.77
C ALA A 4 4.18 -24.33 15.76
N LEU A 5 3.55 -24.29 14.57
CA LEU A 5 2.24 -23.69 14.43
C LEU A 5 1.25 -24.45 15.31
N ASN A 6 0.53 -23.75 16.18
CA ASN A 6 -0.45 -24.36 17.09
C ASN A 6 -1.44 -25.23 16.27
N LYS A 7 -1.70 -26.47 16.70
CA LYS A 7 -2.63 -27.41 16.03
C LYS A 7 -3.98 -26.78 15.71
N HIS A 8 -4.47 -25.90 16.59
CA HIS A 8 -5.71 -25.15 16.39
C HIS A 8 -5.62 -24.18 15.20
N ILE A 9 -4.49 -23.49 15.02
CA ILE A 9 -4.25 -22.59 13.87
C ILE A 9 -4.18 -23.41 12.57
N ILE A 10 -3.51 -24.57 12.60
CA ILE A 10 -3.43 -25.46 11.42
C ILE A 10 -4.84 -25.94 11.02
N ALA A 11 -5.67 -26.34 11.99
CA ALA A 11 -7.05 -26.73 11.73
C ALA A 11 -7.87 -25.58 11.15
N ALA A 12 -7.79 -24.38 11.75
CA ALA A 12 -8.49 -23.19 11.28
C ALA A 12 -8.04 -22.76 9.87
N LEU A 13 -6.77 -22.93 9.53
CA LEU A 13 -6.25 -22.69 8.18
C LEU A 13 -6.77 -23.68 7.13
N LYS A 14 -7.17 -24.89 7.53
CA LYS A 14 -7.79 -25.88 6.63
C LYS A 14 -9.29 -25.66 6.45
N GLN A 15 -9.87 -24.74 7.21
CA GLN A 15 -11.30 -24.42 7.21
C GLN A 15 -11.53 -23.02 6.63
N GLY A 16 -12.78 -22.77 6.22
CA GLY A 16 -13.21 -21.49 5.66
C GLY A 16 -13.01 -21.37 4.15
N ASP A 17 -13.86 -20.57 3.51
CA ASP A 17 -13.75 -20.22 2.11
C ASP A 17 -12.65 -19.15 1.93
N HIS A 18 -11.44 -19.58 1.57
CA HIS A 18 -10.30 -18.66 1.41
C HIS A 18 -10.49 -17.70 0.25
N GLU A 19 -11.30 -18.05 -0.76
CA GLU A 19 -11.63 -17.16 -1.87
C GLU A 19 -12.55 -16.04 -1.41
N LYS A 20 -13.62 -16.36 -0.67
CA LYS A 20 -14.49 -15.35 -0.04
C LYS A 20 -13.70 -14.42 0.89
N ILE A 21 -12.87 -14.98 1.77
CA ILE A 21 -12.06 -14.19 2.72
C ILE A 21 -11.08 -13.29 1.95
N PHE A 22 -10.49 -13.79 0.88
CA PHE A 22 -9.64 -13.01 -0.01
C PHE A 22 -10.42 -11.85 -0.65
N HIS A 23 -11.62 -12.09 -1.17
CA HIS A 23 -12.46 -11.05 -1.76
C HIS A 23 -12.85 -9.98 -0.73
N ASP A 24 -13.24 -10.39 0.48
CA ASP A 24 -13.61 -9.48 1.55
C ASP A 24 -12.41 -8.59 1.97
N ILE A 25 -11.23 -9.18 2.20
CA ILE A 25 -10.04 -8.43 2.63
C ILE A 25 -9.47 -7.57 1.49
N SER A 26 -9.38 -8.09 0.27
CA SER A 26 -8.89 -7.29 -0.87
C SER A 26 -9.86 -6.17 -1.26
N GLY A 27 -11.16 -6.38 -1.02
CA GLY A 27 -12.22 -5.39 -1.20
C GLY A 27 -12.03 -4.13 -0.36
N LEU A 28 -11.37 -4.22 0.80
CA LEU A 28 -10.99 -3.05 1.61
C LEU A 28 -10.13 -2.05 0.83
N PHE A 29 -9.39 -2.52 -0.18
CA PHE A 29 -8.51 -1.70 -1.02
C PHE A 29 -9.09 -1.42 -2.42
N ALA A 30 -10.36 -1.76 -2.66
CA ALA A 30 -11.01 -1.58 -3.95
C ALA A 30 -11.23 -0.10 -4.27
N GLN A 31 -11.63 0.69 -3.27
CA GLN A 31 -11.80 2.14 -3.41
C GLN A 31 -11.84 2.80 -2.02
N PRO A 32 -11.36 4.05 -1.90
CA PRO A 32 -11.65 4.87 -0.73
C PRO A 32 -13.18 4.99 -0.55
N GLN A 33 -13.66 4.91 0.69
CA GLN A 33 -15.08 5.19 0.99
C GLN A 33 -15.31 6.68 1.28
N ASP A 34 -14.25 7.36 1.70
CA ASP A 34 -14.19 8.78 2.02
C ASP A 34 -12.85 9.35 1.51
N ASP A 35 -12.60 10.63 1.79
CA ASP A 35 -11.33 11.29 1.47
C ASP A 35 -10.18 10.88 2.43
N GLY A 36 -10.45 10.00 3.39
CA GLY A 36 -9.52 9.56 4.44
C GLY A 36 -8.63 8.38 4.03
N LEU A 37 -7.54 8.20 4.77
CA LEU A 37 -6.71 6.98 4.69
C LEU A 37 -7.34 5.87 5.53
N LEU A 38 -7.17 4.63 5.10
CA LEU A 38 -7.61 3.46 5.88
C LEU A 38 -6.71 3.31 7.11
N GLU A 39 -7.31 3.27 8.31
CA GLU A 39 -6.60 2.91 9.55
C GLU A 39 -6.76 1.42 9.83
N ILE A 40 -5.69 0.66 9.63
CA ILE A 40 -5.71 -0.80 9.77
C ILE A 40 -5.10 -1.20 11.11
N GLU A 41 -5.77 -2.11 11.80
CA GLU A 41 -5.26 -2.81 12.99
C GLU A 41 -5.38 -4.33 12.82
N ILE A 42 -4.35 -5.06 13.25
CA ILE A 42 -4.35 -6.53 13.20
C ILE A 42 -4.76 -7.08 14.57
N LEU A 43 -5.92 -7.74 14.62
CA LEU A 43 -6.42 -8.33 15.86
C LEU A 43 -5.68 -9.62 16.21
N GLY A 44 -5.31 -9.73 17.48
CA GLY A 44 -4.77 -10.95 18.09
C GLY A 44 -5.86 -12.00 18.38
N GLN A 45 -5.45 -13.16 18.92
CA GLN A 45 -6.33 -14.29 19.20
C GLN A 45 -7.42 -14.04 20.26
N GLY A 46 -7.32 -12.95 21.03
CA GLY A 46 -8.28 -12.59 22.07
C GLY A 46 -9.59 -11.95 21.57
N HIS A 47 -9.73 -11.73 20.25
CA HIS A 47 -10.90 -11.10 19.65
C HIS A 47 -11.61 -12.12 18.74
N PRO A 48 -12.41 -13.05 19.29
CA PRO A 48 -13.18 -13.98 18.46
C PRO A 48 -14.21 -13.19 17.65
N MET A 49 -14.30 -13.48 16.36
CA MET A 49 -15.31 -12.91 15.45
C MET A 49 -16.23 -14.01 14.96
N GLY A 50 -17.40 -13.63 14.43
CA GLY A 50 -18.33 -14.58 13.83
C GLY A 50 -17.70 -15.39 12.69
N PRO A 51 -18.26 -16.57 12.36
CA PRO A 51 -17.74 -17.43 11.28
C PRO A 51 -17.70 -16.72 9.92
N ASP A 52 -18.63 -15.79 9.67
CA ASP A 52 -18.75 -15.02 8.43
C ASP A 52 -18.16 -13.60 8.51
N GLU A 53 -17.70 -13.19 9.70
CA GLU A 53 -17.06 -11.90 9.91
C GLU A 53 -15.55 -12.03 9.63
N ASN A 54 -15.08 -11.27 8.63
CA ASN A 54 -13.69 -11.29 8.19
C ASN A 54 -12.88 -10.07 8.66
N PHE A 55 -13.56 -8.98 9.04
CA PHE A 55 -13.01 -7.79 9.67
C PHE A 55 -14.13 -7.02 10.39
N LEU A 56 -13.75 -6.15 11.32
CA LEU A 56 -14.62 -5.12 11.88
C LEU A 56 -14.32 -3.80 11.17
N ARG A 57 -15.34 -2.98 10.94
CA ARG A 57 -15.20 -1.67 10.32
C ARG A 57 -15.98 -0.62 11.10
N ASP A 58 -15.30 0.48 11.37
CA ASP A 58 -15.87 1.71 11.88
C ASP A 58 -15.32 2.85 11.02
N GLU A 59 -16.15 3.41 10.15
CA GLU A 59 -15.75 4.40 9.14
C GLU A 59 -14.52 3.98 8.32
N ASN A 60 -13.40 4.71 8.46
CA ASN A 60 -12.11 4.42 7.83
C ASN A 60 -11.21 3.48 8.66
N ALA A 61 -11.60 3.14 9.89
CA ALA A 61 -10.88 2.20 10.74
C ALA A 61 -11.34 0.77 10.48
N VAL A 62 -10.38 -0.12 10.28
CA VAL A 62 -10.63 -1.55 9.99
C VAL A 62 -9.74 -2.42 10.85
N ALA A 63 -10.36 -3.34 11.59
CA ALA A 63 -9.67 -4.30 12.42
C ALA A 63 -9.80 -5.71 11.81
N ILE A 64 -8.68 -6.34 11.48
CA ILE A 64 -8.65 -7.62 10.76
C ILE A 64 -7.95 -8.68 11.61
N PRO A 65 -8.59 -9.83 11.92
CA PRO A 65 -7.90 -10.90 12.61
C PRO A 65 -6.75 -11.45 11.78
N LYS A 66 -5.63 -11.68 12.46
CA LYS A 66 -4.43 -12.25 11.84
C LYS A 66 -4.71 -13.54 11.06
N LEU A 67 -5.61 -14.39 11.56
CA LEU A 67 -6.00 -15.64 10.89
C LEU A 67 -6.61 -15.38 9.50
N ARG A 68 -7.51 -14.39 9.39
CA ARG A 68 -8.18 -14.05 8.13
C ARG A 68 -7.20 -13.49 7.11
N ILE A 69 -6.24 -12.67 7.55
CA ILE A 69 -5.14 -12.19 6.70
C ILE A 69 -4.33 -13.36 6.15
N VAL A 70 -3.99 -14.36 6.99
CA VAL A 70 -3.22 -15.53 6.55
C VAL A 70 -4.01 -16.36 5.54
N GLN A 71 -5.32 -16.57 5.75
CA GLN A 71 -6.19 -17.29 4.82
C GLN A 71 -6.26 -16.56 3.46
N ALA A 72 -6.51 -15.25 3.46
CA ALA A 72 -6.49 -14.44 2.24
C ALA A 72 -5.12 -14.46 1.55
N PHE A 73 -4.02 -14.43 2.32
CA PHE A 73 -2.67 -14.50 1.80
C PHE A 73 -2.40 -15.81 1.04
N LEU A 74 -2.88 -16.95 1.55
CA LEU A 74 -2.71 -18.24 0.88
C LEU A 74 -3.35 -18.23 -0.50
N PHE A 75 -4.56 -17.68 -0.62
CA PHE A 75 -5.25 -17.55 -1.90
C PHE A 75 -4.56 -16.53 -2.83
N ALA A 76 -4.21 -15.35 -2.31
CA ALA A 76 -3.49 -14.31 -3.06
C ALA A 76 -2.15 -14.81 -3.62
N ARG A 77 -1.42 -15.63 -2.86
CA ARG A 77 -0.16 -16.25 -3.28
C ARG A 77 -0.36 -17.18 -4.47
N GLN A 78 -1.44 -17.98 -4.49
CA GLN A 78 -1.76 -18.85 -5.63
C GLN A 78 -2.03 -18.03 -6.90
N ILE A 79 -2.73 -16.89 -6.79
CA ILE A 79 -2.97 -15.98 -7.92
C ILE A 79 -1.63 -15.48 -8.49
N LEU A 80 -0.75 -14.98 -7.64
CA LEU A 80 0.56 -14.48 -8.08
C LEU A 80 1.43 -15.59 -8.70
N GLN A 81 1.38 -16.80 -8.14
CA GLN A 81 2.09 -17.96 -8.69
C GLN A 81 1.58 -18.36 -10.08
N LYS A 82 0.25 -18.41 -10.27
CA LYS A 82 -0.36 -18.69 -11.58
C LYS A 82 0.05 -17.66 -12.64
N HIS A 83 0.06 -16.38 -12.27
CA HIS A 83 0.52 -15.32 -13.18
C HIS A 83 2.00 -15.47 -13.58
N LYS A 84 2.86 -15.90 -12.65
CA LYS A 84 4.27 -16.18 -12.95
C LYS A 84 4.48 -17.42 -13.83
N ALA A 85 3.56 -18.39 -13.78
CA ALA A 85 3.69 -19.64 -14.50
C ALA A 85 3.13 -19.58 -15.95
N ASN A 86 2.07 -18.80 -16.19
CA ASN A 86 1.28 -18.85 -17.43
C ASN A 86 1.37 -17.59 -18.30
N ASP A 87 2.53 -16.93 -18.35
CA ASP A 87 2.83 -15.73 -19.14
C ASP A 87 1.65 -14.74 -19.25
N SER A 88 1.42 -14.00 -18.16
CA SER A 88 0.71 -12.72 -18.05
C SER A 88 -0.78 -12.62 -18.43
N SER A 89 -1.31 -13.44 -19.33
CA SER A 89 -2.64 -13.29 -19.94
C SER A 89 -3.78 -13.99 -19.18
N ALA A 90 -3.47 -15.03 -18.40
CA ALA A 90 -4.48 -15.85 -17.72
C ALA A 90 -5.10 -15.19 -16.47
N VAL A 91 -4.42 -14.22 -15.86
CA VAL A 91 -4.89 -13.56 -14.63
C VAL A 91 -5.16 -12.09 -14.93
N GLY A 92 -6.43 -11.70 -14.87
CA GLY A 92 -6.83 -10.31 -15.10
C GLY A 92 -6.13 -9.33 -14.15
N ARG A 93 -5.78 -8.16 -14.68
CA ARG A 93 -5.08 -7.07 -13.99
C ARG A 93 -5.67 -6.76 -12.61
N GLU A 94 -6.99 -6.55 -12.51
CA GLU A 94 -7.64 -6.19 -11.26
C GLU A 94 -7.50 -7.30 -10.20
N LYS A 95 -7.51 -8.58 -10.62
CA LYS A 95 -7.26 -9.72 -9.73
C LYS A 95 -5.81 -9.73 -9.22
N LEU A 96 -4.84 -9.31 -10.03
CA LEU A 96 -3.45 -9.14 -9.59
C LEU A 96 -3.27 -7.95 -8.64
N MET A 97 -3.96 -6.83 -8.90
CA MET A 97 -3.97 -5.69 -7.97
C MET A 97 -4.55 -6.11 -6.61
N ALA A 98 -5.67 -6.82 -6.60
CA ALA A 98 -6.27 -7.36 -5.38
C ALA A 98 -5.32 -8.35 -4.65
N ALA A 99 -4.72 -9.29 -5.38
CA ALA A 99 -3.76 -10.25 -4.83
C ALA A 99 -2.55 -9.56 -4.19
N THR A 100 -1.93 -8.62 -4.90
CA THR A 100 -0.76 -7.90 -4.40
C THR A 100 -1.08 -6.98 -3.22
N SER A 101 -2.30 -6.45 -3.11
CA SER A 101 -2.74 -5.71 -1.92
C SER A 101 -2.74 -6.59 -0.67
N VAL A 102 -3.28 -7.81 -0.76
CA VAL A 102 -3.28 -8.77 0.35
C VAL A 102 -1.86 -9.24 0.69
N LEU A 103 -1.03 -9.49 -0.32
CA LEU A 103 0.38 -9.88 -0.09
C LEU A 103 1.15 -8.80 0.68
N LEU A 104 0.97 -7.52 0.32
CA LEU A 104 1.63 -6.39 1.00
C LEU A 104 1.01 -6.09 2.37
N LEU A 105 -0.29 -6.33 2.57
CA LEU A 105 -0.93 -6.27 3.88
C LEU A 105 -0.31 -7.32 4.84
N MET A 106 -0.06 -8.53 4.36
CA MET A 106 0.58 -9.59 5.16
C MET A 106 2.07 -9.34 5.38
N ASP A 107 2.79 -8.93 4.33
CA ASP A 107 4.23 -8.72 4.37
C ASP A 107 4.65 -7.49 3.55
N PRO A 108 5.03 -6.37 4.19
CA PRO A 108 5.35 -5.15 3.48
C PRO A 108 6.66 -5.25 2.68
N GLU A 109 7.51 -6.23 2.98
CA GLU A 109 8.76 -6.50 2.25
C GLU A 109 8.60 -7.46 1.08
N HIS A 110 7.36 -7.74 0.66
CA HIS A 110 7.08 -8.61 -0.49
C HIS A 110 7.42 -7.92 -1.82
N LEU A 111 8.72 -7.83 -2.14
CA LEU A 111 9.28 -7.11 -3.30
C LEU A 111 8.64 -7.50 -4.63
N THR A 112 8.32 -8.78 -4.83
CA THR A 112 7.65 -9.23 -6.07
C THR A 112 6.27 -8.59 -6.20
N ALA A 113 5.53 -8.44 -5.10
CA ALA A 113 4.19 -7.85 -5.14
C ALA A 113 4.27 -6.34 -5.39
N ALA A 114 5.17 -5.64 -4.68
CA ALA A 114 5.41 -4.23 -4.92
C ALA A 114 5.81 -3.95 -6.37
N ASN A 115 6.75 -4.72 -6.93
CA ASN A 115 7.19 -4.54 -8.31
C ASN A 115 6.11 -4.94 -9.34
N THR A 116 5.32 -5.98 -9.08
CA THR A 116 4.16 -6.31 -9.92
C THR A 116 3.18 -5.13 -9.98
N ARG A 117 2.87 -4.49 -8.86
CA ARG A 117 2.00 -3.30 -8.83
C ARG A 117 2.57 -2.14 -9.64
N LYS A 118 3.87 -1.85 -9.51
CA LYS A 118 4.55 -0.83 -10.31
C LYS A 118 4.43 -1.10 -11.81
N ARG A 119 4.69 -2.34 -12.24
CA ARG A 119 4.57 -2.74 -13.65
C ARG A 119 3.16 -2.56 -14.17
N LEU A 120 2.18 -3.11 -13.46
CA LEU A 120 0.77 -2.94 -13.80
C LEU A 120 0.44 -1.44 -13.91
N LEU A 121 0.81 -0.63 -12.92
CA LEU A 121 0.49 0.79 -12.98
C LEU A 121 1.18 1.51 -14.15
N SER A 122 2.45 1.21 -14.44
CA SER A 122 3.15 1.74 -15.62
C SER A 122 2.46 1.38 -16.93
N ASP A 123 1.99 0.14 -17.09
CA ASP A 123 1.30 -0.29 -18.31
C ASP A 123 0.03 0.53 -18.56
N VAL A 124 -0.70 0.88 -17.50
CA VAL A 124 -1.91 1.71 -17.60
C VAL A 124 -1.58 3.18 -17.81
N ILE A 125 -0.51 3.69 -17.21
CA ILE A 125 -0.08 5.08 -17.44
C ILE A 125 0.26 5.28 -18.91
N SER A 126 0.96 4.32 -19.53
CA SER A 126 1.28 4.35 -20.96
C SER A 126 0.05 4.30 -21.88
N ALA A 127 -1.08 3.76 -21.40
CA ALA A 127 -2.34 3.72 -22.13
C ALA A 127 -3.15 5.03 -22.10
N GLY A 128 -2.70 6.05 -21.34
CA GLY A 128 -3.15 7.44 -21.42
C GLY A 128 -4.39 7.81 -20.59
N ASP A 129 -5.39 6.94 -20.49
CA ASP A 129 -6.63 7.27 -19.77
C ASP A 129 -6.53 7.01 -18.26
N THR A 130 -7.07 7.92 -17.45
CA THR A 130 -7.23 7.80 -15.98
C THR A 130 -5.96 7.82 -15.12
N VAL A 131 -4.81 8.26 -15.66
CA VAL A 131 -3.51 8.33 -14.94
C VAL A 131 -3.64 8.92 -13.53
N LYS A 132 -4.27 10.09 -13.40
CA LYS A 132 -4.48 10.77 -12.10
C LYS A 132 -5.24 9.89 -11.11
N VAL A 133 -6.32 9.24 -11.54
CA VAL A 133 -7.15 8.39 -10.68
C VAL A 133 -6.38 7.15 -10.24
N LYS A 134 -5.63 6.53 -11.16
CA LYS A 134 -4.86 5.31 -10.86
C LYS A 134 -3.68 5.60 -9.92
N LEU A 135 -2.96 6.71 -10.13
CA LEU A 135 -1.91 7.17 -9.23
C LEU A 135 -2.46 7.55 -7.86
N ALA A 136 -3.60 8.24 -7.79
CA ALA A 136 -4.25 8.59 -6.52
C ALA A 136 -4.67 7.35 -5.74
N ARG A 137 -5.25 6.35 -6.41
CA ARG A 137 -5.63 5.09 -5.78
C ARG A 137 -4.43 4.31 -5.24
N GLU A 138 -3.32 4.26 -6.00
CA GLU A 138 -2.11 3.59 -5.51
C GLU A 138 -1.45 4.36 -4.36
N LYS A 139 -1.43 5.69 -4.42
CA LYS A 139 -0.96 6.55 -3.32
C LYS A 139 -1.79 6.33 -2.06
N TRP A 140 -3.10 6.33 -2.16
CA TRP A 140 -4.01 6.03 -1.05
C TRP A 140 -3.73 4.65 -0.42
N PHE A 141 -3.52 3.63 -1.25
CA PHE A 141 -3.18 2.28 -0.79
C PHE A 141 -1.86 2.24 -0.01
N VAL A 142 -0.78 2.81 -0.58
CA VAL A 142 0.55 2.82 0.06
C VAL A 142 0.54 3.67 1.33
N ASP A 143 -0.10 4.84 1.29
CA ASP A 143 -0.16 5.75 2.44
C ASP A 143 -0.97 5.12 3.58
N SER A 144 -2.09 4.46 3.29
CA SER A 144 -2.86 3.71 4.29
C SER A 144 -2.01 2.65 5.01
N LEU A 145 -1.18 1.90 4.28
CA LEU A 145 -0.27 0.92 4.90
C LEU A 145 0.82 1.58 5.76
N LEU A 146 1.33 2.74 5.35
CA LEU A 146 2.40 3.45 6.05
C LEU A 146 1.90 4.14 7.34
N THR A 147 0.64 4.58 7.40
CA THR A 147 0.09 5.37 8.52
C THR A 147 -0.77 4.56 9.50
N SER A 148 -1.20 3.36 9.11
CA SER A 148 -1.95 2.42 9.95
C SER A 148 -1.18 1.95 11.20
N ARG A 149 -1.87 1.30 12.15
CA ARG A 149 -1.30 0.66 13.36
C ARG A 149 -0.57 -0.65 13.02
N LEU A 150 0.30 -0.59 12.01
CA LEU A 150 1.04 -1.72 11.42
C LEU A 150 2.55 -1.50 11.59
N HIS A 151 3.10 -1.83 12.76
CA HIS A 151 4.49 -1.51 13.12
C HIS A 151 5.58 -1.97 12.13
N ARG A 152 5.34 -3.02 11.34
CA ARG A 152 6.28 -3.45 10.29
C ARG A 152 6.17 -2.58 9.04
N HIS A 153 4.96 -2.21 8.64
CA HIS A 153 4.66 -1.46 7.43
C HIS A 153 5.11 -0.01 7.54
N THR A 154 4.85 0.65 8.67
CA THR A 154 5.20 2.05 8.94
C THR A 154 6.69 2.36 8.68
N LYS A 155 7.57 1.38 8.86
CA LYS A 155 9.03 1.49 8.64
C LYS A 155 9.54 0.64 7.47
N SER A 156 8.67 0.23 6.57
CA SER A 156 9.03 -0.65 5.47
C SER A 156 9.87 0.10 4.42
N PRO A 157 11.15 -0.25 4.21
CA PRO A 157 11.92 0.32 3.10
C PRO A 157 11.24 0.09 1.75
N THR A 158 10.60 -1.07 1.55
CA THR A 158 9.89 -1.40 0.31
C THR A 158 8.73 -0.44 0.05
N LEU A 159 7.87 -0.18 1.05
CA LEU A 159 6.74 0.75 0.89
C LEU A 159 7.20 2.20 0.73
N TRP A 160 8.20 2.66 1.48
CA TRP A 160 8.75 4.01 1.31
C TRP A 160 9.40 4.21 -0.06
N ASN A 161 10.09 3.20 -0.60
CA ASN A 161 10.62 3.24 -1.96
C ASN A 161 9.51 3.19 -3.01
N HIS A 162 8.41 2.49 -2.74
CA HIS A 162 7.22 2.53 -3.60
C HIS A 162 6.60 3.94 -3.60
N ARG A 163 6.50 4.56 -2.43
CA ARG A 163 5.99 5.92 -2.29
C ARG A 163 6.83 6.96 -3.04
N ARG A 164 8.17 6.89 -2.95
CA ARG A 164 9.06 7.76 -3.76
C ARG A 164 8.82 7.59 -5.25
N TRP A 165 8.73 6.34 -5.69
CA TRP A 165 8.42 6.03 -7.08
C TRP A 165 7.08 6.64 -7.51
N LEU A 166 6.04 6.62 -6.65
CA LEU A 166 4.77 7.29 -6.94
C LEU A 166 4.93 8.81 -7.09
N SER A 167 5.62 9.48 -6.17
CA SER A 167 5.85 10.93 -6.27
C SER A 167 6.57 11.33 -7.57
N GLU A 168 7.52 10.50 -8.03
CA GLU A 168 8.14 10.71 -9.35
C GLU A 168 7.14 10.53 -10.50
N ARG A 169 6.28 9.51 -10.45
CA ARG A 169 5.25 9.31 -11.49
C ARG A 169 4.21 10.44 -11.50
N TYR A 170 3.90 11.03 -10.35
CA TYR A 170 3.08 12.25 -10.27
C TYR A 170 3.74 13.38 -11.06
N ARG A 171 5.02 13.67 -10.80
CA ARG A 171 5.78 14.69 -11.53
C ARG A 171 5.85 14.40 -13.03
N ASP A 172 6.16 13.17 -13.41
CA ASP A 172 6.26 12.78 -14.83
C ASP A 172 4.90 12.94 -15.56
N ALA A 173 3.79 12.78 -14.84
CA ALA A 173 2.43 13.00 -15.34
C ALA A 173 1.97 14.48 -15.24
N GLY A 174 2.84 15.41 -14.84
CA GLY A 174 2.49 16.82 -14.64
C GLY A 174 1.53 17.08 -13.48
N LEU A 175 1.39 16.13 -12.54
CA LEU A 175 0.54 16.25 -11.37
C LEU A 175 1.32 16.84 -10.19
N PRO A 176 0.67 17.68 -9.36
CA PRO A 176 1.35 18.31 -8.23
C PRO A 176 1.71 17.28 -7.15
N VAL A 177 2.91 17.41 -6.60
CA VAL A 177 3.35 16.76 -5.36
C VAL A 177 3.34 17.79 -4.24
N VAL A 178 2.32 17.75 -3.39
CA VAL A 178 2.13 18.73 -2.31
C VAL A 178 2.97 18.28 -1.10
N VAL A 179 4.23 18.72 -1.07
CA VAL A 179 5.22 18.29 -0.05
C VAL A 179 4.73 18.52 1.37
N GLN A 180 4.15 19.70 1.65
CA GLN A 180 3.65 20.02 2.98
C GLN A 180 2.60 19.01 3.45
N GLN A 181 1.59 18.76 2.62
CA GLN A 181 0.53 17.79 2.91
C GLN A 181 1.11 16.38 3.10
N ASP A 182 2.03 15.95 2.23
CA ASP A 182 2.67 14.64 2.34
C ASP A 182 3.49 14.47 3.64
N VAL A 183 4.10 15.55 4.14
CA VAL A 183 4.79 15.55 5.43
C VAL A 183 3.79 15.45 6.57
N GLU A 184 2.77 16.29 6.58
CA GLU A 184 1.75 16.36 7.64
C GLU A 184 0.94 15.07 7.76
N THR A 185 0.46 14.51 6.64
CA THR A 185 -0.50 13.40 6.68
C THR A 185 0.16 12.02 6.64
N VAL A 186 1.41 11.90 6.18
CA VAL A 186 2.09 10.60 6.04
C VAL A 186 3.35 10.50 6.88
N VAL A 187 4.28 11.45 6.76
CA VAL A 187 5.57 11.36 7.48
C VAL A 187 5.37 11.51 8.98
N MET A 188 4.62 12.53 9.41
CA MET A 188 4.36 12.79 10.82
C MET A 188 3.60 11.63 11.46
N MET A 189 2.51 11.18 10.81
CA MET A 189 1.74 10.02 11.25
C MET A 189 2.62 8.76 11.37
N ALA A 190 3.44 8.46 10.37
CA ALA A 190 4.36 7.32 10.43
C ALA A 190 5.47 7.48 11.49
N GLY A 191 5.85 8.72 11.82
CA GLY A 191 6.77 9.05 12.89
C GLY A 191 6.17 8.86 14.28
N GLU A 192 4.89 9.17 14.45
CA GLU A 192 4.12 8.93 15.69
C GLU A 192 3.91 7.43 15.94
N ARG A 193 3.55 6.67 14.90
CA ARG A 193 3.33 5.21 14.98
C ARG A 193 4.62 4.42 15.22
N HIS A 194 5.79 4.98 14.89
CA HIS A 194 7.08 4.34 15.15
C HIS A 194 8.14 5.36 15.58
N PRO A 195 8.49 5.42 16.88
CA PRO A 195 9.51 6.33 17.36
C PRO A 195 10.83 6.16 16.59
N ARG A 196 11.44 7.30 16.20
CA ARG A 196 12.69 7.34 15.42
C ARG A 196 12.59 6.61 14.07
N ASN A 197 11.46 6.73 13.39
CA ASN A 197 11.26 6.19 12.04
C ASN A 197 12.19 6.85 11.01
N TYR A 198 13.40 6.30 10.84
CA TYR A 198 14.41 6.83 9.93
C TYR A 198 13.90 6.89 8.48
N TYR A 199 13.08 5.94 8.05
CA TYR A 199 12.57 5.91 6.68
C TYR A 199 11.61 7.07 6.37
N ALA A 200 10.70 7.38 7.32
CA ALA A 200 9.78 8.50 7.19
C ALA A 200 10.53 9.84 7.10
N TRP A 201 11.46 10.09 8.03
CA TRP A 201 12.25 11.33 8.03
C TRP A 201 13.22 11.45 6.86
N THR A 202 13.80 10.33 6.40
CA THR A 202 14.61 10.32 5.17
C THR A 202 13.75 10.62 3.95
N HIS A 203 12.49 10.16 3.92
CA HIS A 203 11.56 10.50 2.85
C HIS A 203 11.17 11.98 2.86
N ALA A 204 10.91 12.59 4.03
CA ALA A 204 10.66 14.04 4.11
C ALA A 204 11.84 14.87 3.56
N ARG A 205 13.07 14.53 3.95
CA ARG A 205 14.27 15.19 3.40
C ARG A 205 14.35 15.05 1.89
N TRP A 206 14.07 13.86 1.37
CA TRP A 206 14.04 13.61 -0.06
C TRP A 206 12.95 14.43 -0.78
N LEU A 207 11.74 14.53 -0.21
CA LEU A 207 10.66 15.34 -0.77
C LEU A 207 11.08 16.81 -0.87
N ALA A 208 11.62 17.37 0.21
CA ALA A 208 12.08 18.77 0.23
C ALA A 208 13.17 19.02 -0.84
N ASN A 209 14.20 18.17 -0.88
CA ASN A 209 15.31 18.32 -1.83
C ASN A 209 14.87 18.13 -3.29
N THR A 210 13.83 17.34 -3.54
CA THR A 210 13.43 16.96 -4.91
C THR A 210 12.34 17.86 -5.48
N PHE A 211 11.43 18.35 -4.63
CA PHE A 211 10.22 19.04 -5.08
C PHE A 211 10.10 20.49 -4.58
N LEU A 212 10.82 20.88 -3.51
CA LEU A 212 10.86 22.28 -3.06
C LEU A 212 12.08 23.02 -3.64
N ALA A 213 13.27 22.41 -3.56
CA ALA A 213 14.52 23.05 -4.01
C ALA A 213 14.55 23.33 -5.53
N VAL A 214 13.85 22.53 -6.33
CA VAL A 214 13.71 22.76 -7.78
C VAL A 214 12.83 23.98 -8.06
N SER A 215 11.79 24.21 -7.25
CA SER A 215 10.90 25.36 -7.43
C SER A 215 11.61 26.69 -7.19
N GLU A 216 12.54 26.76 -6.23
CA GLU A 216 13.32 27.98 -5.96
C GLU A 216 14.30 28.30 -7.08
N LEU A 217 14.93 27.29 -7.68
CA LEU A 217 15.84 27.44 -8.81
C LEU A 217 15.10 27.87 -10.09
N ASP A 218 13.92 27.31 -10.36
CA ASP A 218 13.09 27.71 -11.49
C ASP A 218 12.57 29.15 -11.35
N ILE A 219 12.18 29.56 -10.12
CA ILE A 219 11.80 30.96 -9.83
C ILE A 219 13.00 31.90 -10.03
N PHE A 220 14.19 31.49 -9.56
CA PHE A 220 15.41 32.29 -9.71
C PHE A 220 15.81 32.46 -11.18
N LEU A 221 15.75 31.39 -11.98
CA LEU A 221 16.06 31.42 -13.41
C LEU A 221 15.00 32.19 -14.23
N ALA A 222 13.71 32.05 -13.90
CA ALA A 222 12.65 32.85 -14.51
C ALA A 222 12.80 34.36 -14.17
N GLY A 223 13.19 34.67 -12.94
CA GLY A 223 13.49 36.03 -12.50
C GLY A 223 14.67 36.67 -13.24
N LEU A 224 15.68 35.88 -13.61
CA LEU A 224 16.82 36.33 -14.41
C LEU A 224 16.46 36.53 -15.90
N SER A 225 15.61 35.67 -16.47
CA SER A 225 15.17 35.80 -17.87
C SER A 225 14.23 36.99 -18.13
N SER A 226 13.60 37.54 -17.09
CA SER A 226 12.73 38.73 -17.18
C SER A 226 13.49 40.07 -17.12
N ARG A 227 14.82 40.04 -16.97
CA ARG A 227 15.68 41.23 -16.83
C ARG A 227 16.61 41.47 -18.03
N ILE A 228 16.36 40.82 -19.16
CA ILE A 228 17.03 41.06 -20.45
C ILE A 228 15.97 41.52 -21.44
#